data_AF-A0A958AKN3-F1
#
_entry.id   AF-A0A958AKN3-F1
#
_cell.length_a   1.000
_cell.length_b   1.000
_cell.length_c   1.000
_cell.angle_alpha   90.00
_cell.angle_beta   90.00
_cell.angle_gamma   90.00
#
_symmetry.space_group_name_H-M   'P 1'
#
loop_
_entity.id
_entity.type
_entity.pdbx_description
1 polymer ?
#
loop_
_entity_poly.entity_id
_entity_poly.type
_entity_poly.pdbx_seq_one_letter_code
_entity_poly.pdbx_strand_id
1 'polypeptide(L)'
;MTSILRTVLLLLLWLYITLFLGWWGLQLWFGDTIWWLGLLNSFVPLLFVPLLVLIPLAPVVRHPLYQSGLLIPLGYFLLVYGPLFLPKVPPPHRTDPAPFSILTFNMWSGSSEATTLDVVRVEGLPDIVALQETNYRIHQLIRNELGAEYPHQFYENTL
;
A
#
# COMPACT_ATOMS: atom_id res chain seq x y z
N MET A 1 -8.26 -31.78 -23.71
CA MET A 1 -7.58 -31.77 -22.39
C MET A 1 -7.78 -33.12 -21.74
N THR A 2 -6.75 -33.76 -21.20
CA THR A 2 -6.91 -35.06 -20.53
C THR A 2 -7.74 -34.89 -19.26
N SER A 3 -8.52 -35.91 -18.87
CA SER A 3 -9.35 -35.88 -17.67
C SER A 3 -8.54 -35.52 -16.41
N ILE A 4 -7.31 -36.03 -16.34
CA ILE A 4 -6.36 -35.80 -15.23
C ILE A 4 -5.97 -34.33 -15.10
N LEU A 5 -5.56 -33.68 -16.20
CA LEU A 5 -5.15 -32.27 -16.16
C LEU A 5 -6.29 -31.35 -15.69
N ARG A 6 -7.52 -31.64 -16.12
CA ARG A 6 -8.70 -30.90 -15.65
C ARG A 6 -8.87 -31.00 -14.14
N THR A 7 -8.79 -32.21 -13.61
CA THR A 7 -8.96 -32.47 -12.17
C THR A 7 -7.88 -31.77 -11.36
N VAL A 8 -6.62 -31.84 -11.80
CA VAL A 8 -5.51 -31.14 -11.13
C VAL A 8 -5.75 -29.62 -11.11
N LEU A 9 -6.13 -29.02 -12.23
CA LEU A 9 -6.39 -27.57 -12.29
C LEU A 9 -7.58 -27.15 -11.42
N LEU A 10 -8.63 -27.96 -11.35
CA LEU A 10 -9.76 -27.71 -10.44
C LEU A 10 -9.34 -27.80 -8.97
N LEU A 11 -8.54 -28.81 -8.60
CA LEU A 11 -8.03 -28.95 -7.23
C LEU A 11 -7.14 -27.75 -6.85
N LEU A 12 -6.24 -27.33 -7.74
CA LEU A 12 -5.40 -26.15 -7.53
C LEU A 12 -6.23 -24.87 -7.39
N LEU A 13 -7.25 -24.69 -8.24
CA LEU A 13 -8.15 -23.54 -8.15
C LEU A 13 -8.90 -23.52 -6.81
N TRP A 14 -9.48 -24.66 -6.40
CA TRP A 14 -10.22 -24.73 -5.14
C TRP A 14 -9.32 -24.51 -3.93
N LEU A 15 -8.12 -25.11 -3.91
CA LEU A 15 -7.13 -24.85 -2.88
C LEU A 15 -6.79 -23.36 -2.80
N TYR A 16 -6.55 -22.73 -3.95
CA TYR A 16 -6.27 -21.30 -4.04
C TYR A 16 -7.43 -20.46 -3.50
N ILE A 17 -8.68 -20.72 -3.93
CA ILE A 17 -9.87 -19.99 -3.46
C ILE A 17 -10.04 -20.17 -1.95
N THR A 18 -9.87 -21.38 -1.42
CA THR A 18 -9.99 -21.63 0.03
C THR A 18 -8.96 -20.85 0.83
N LEU A 19 -7.69 -20.84 0.40
CA LEU A 19 -6.63 -20.07 1.05
C LEU A 19 -6.91 -18.57 0.94
N PHE A 20 -7.34 -18.09 -0.22
CA PHE A 20 -7.70 -16.69 -0.46
C PHE A 20 -8.84 -16.24 0.44
N LEU A 21 -9.93 -17.01 0.53
CA LEU A 21 -11.07 -16.72 1.39
C LEU A 21 -10.70 -16.82 2.88
N GLY A 22 -9.83 -17.76 3.25
CA GLY A 22 -9.31 -17.87 4.60
C GLY A 22 -8.53 -16.63 5.00
N TRP A 23 -7.60 -16.19 4.15
CA TRP A 23 -6.87 -14.93 4.35
C TRP A 23 -7.82 -13.72 4.41
N TRP A 24 -8.74 -13.59 3.44
CA TRP A 24 -9.66 -12.46 3.41
C TRP A 24 -10.56 -12.42 4.66
N GLY A 25 -11.02 -13.58 5.13
CA GLY A 25 -11.70 -13.72 6.41
C GLY A 25 -10.83 -13.24 7.57
N LEU A 26 -9.59 -13.70 7.70
CA LEU A 26 -8.69 -13.23 8.74
C LEU A 26 -8.49 -11.71 8.68
N GLN A 27 -8.37 -11.14 7.48
CA GLN A 27 -8.21 -9.70 7.30
C GLN A 27 -9.43 -8.89 7.76
N LEU A 28 -10.64 -9.38 7.50
CA LEU A 28 -11.87 -8.71 7.92
C LEU A 28 -12.06 -8.71 9.44
N TRP A 29 -11.57 -9.75 10.12
CA TRP A 29 -11.78 -9.92 11.56
C TRP A 29 -10.66 -9.32 12.42
N PHE A 30 -9.41 -9.43 11.96
CA PHE A 30 -8.23 -9.04 12.76
C PHE A 30 -7.49 -7.83 12.17
N GLY A 31 -7.69 -7.50 10.89
CA GLY A 31 -6.93 -6.45 10.20
C GLY A 31 -5.42 -6.65 10.39
N ASP A 32 -4.72 -5.57 10.74
CA ASP A 32 -3.28 -5.58 10.96
C ASP A 32 -2.86 -5.75 12.43
N THR A 33 -3.80 -6.13 13.32
CA THR A 33 -3.50 -6.29 14.75
C THR A 33 -2.58 -7.46 15.07
N ILE A 34 -2.55 -8.47 14.21
CA ILE A 34 -1.71 -9.66 14.35
C ILE A 34 -0.46 -9.50 13.48
N TRP A 35 0.72 -9.46 14.09
CA TRP A 35 1.98 -9.13 13.39
C TRP A 35 2.26 -9.99 12.15
N TRP A 36 2.02 -11.31 12.22
CA TRP A 36 2.28 -12.20 11.08
C TRP A 36 1.25 -12.02 9.97
N LEU A 37 0.03 -11.62 10.33
CA LEU A 37 -1.01 -11.28 9.36
C LEU A 37 -0.66 -9.96 8.67
N GLY A 38 -0.18 -8.96 9.42
CA GLY A 38 0.36 -7.72 8.86
C GLY A 38 1.56 -7.96 7.91
N LEU A 39 2.46 -8.89 8.26
CA LEU A 39 3.53 -9.32 7.37
C LEU A 39 2.96 -9.95 6.08
N LEU A 40 2.00 -10.87 6.19
CA LEU A 40 1.33 -11.46 5.03
C LEU A 40 0.60 -10.41 4.18
N ASN A 41 -0.01 -9.41 4.82
CA ASN A 41 -0.72 -8.32 4.16
C ASN A 41 0.20 -7.45 3.29
N SER A 42 1.46 -7.31 3.70
CA SER A 42 2.50 -6.65 2.91
C SER A 42 2.78 -7.35 1.56
N PHE A 43 2.42 -8.64 1.46
CA PHE A 43 2.58 -9.45 0.26
C PHE A 43 1.25 -9.76 -0.47
N VAL A 44 0.16 -9.07 -0.14
CA VAL A 44 -1.16 -9.27 -0.78
C VAL A 44 -1.12 -9.19 -2.32
N PRO A 45 -0.35 -8.29 -2.95
CA PRO A 45 -0.20 -8.32 -4.41
C PRO A 45 0.24 -9.69 -4.96
N LEU A 46 1.04 -10.45 -4.20
CA LEU A 46 1.52 -11.77 -4.59
C LEU A 46 0.42 -12.86 -4.53
N LEU A 47 -0.65 -12.66 -3.75
CA LEU A 47 -1.81 -13.56 -3.72
C LEU A 47 -2.55 -13.62 -5.07
N PHE A 48 -2.31 -12.65 -5.97
CA PHE A 48 -2.91 -12.62 -7.30
C PHE A 48 -2.00 -13.22 -8.39
N VAL A 49 -0.75 -13.60 -8.08
CA VAL A 49 0.14 -14.26 -9.04
C VAL A 49 -0.47 -15.54 -9.64
N PRO A 50 -1.16 -16.41 -8.88
CA PRO A 50 -1.85 -17.56 -9.46
C PRO A 50 -2.88 -17.18 -10.54
N LEU A 51 -3.52 -16.01 -10.47
CA LEU A 51 -4.48 -15.57 -11.49
C LEU A 51 -3.83 -15.39 -12.86
N LEU A 52 -2.57 -14.94 -12.92
CA LEU A 52 -1.84 -14.76 -14.18
C LEU A 52 -1.72 -16.07 -14.96
N VAL A 53 -1.68 -17.21 -14.26
CA VAL A 53 -1.61 -18.54 -14.86
C VAL A 53 -3.01 -19.15 -15.05
N LEU A 54 -3.88 -19.02 -14.05
CA LEU A 54 -5.18 -19.68 -14.05
C LEU A 54 -6.18 -19.04 -15.03
N ILE A 55 -6.11 -17.72 -15.26
CA ILE A 55 -7.01 -17.01 -16.18
C ILE A 55 -6.80 -17.46 -17.64
N PRO A 56 -5.58 -17.44 -18.21
CA PRO A 56 -5.35 -17.92 -19.58
C PRO A 56 -5.74 -19.39 -19.80
N LEU A 57 -5.75 -20.20 -18.74
CA LEU A 57 -6.15 -21.61 -18.81
C LEU A 57 -7.68 -21.80 -18.81
N ALA A 58 -8.48 -20.81 -18.41
CA ALA A 58 -9.94 -20.88 -18.39
C ALA A 58 -10.60 -21.32 -19.73
N PRO A 59 -10.21 -20.76 -20.91
CA PRO A 59 -10.75 -21.20 -22.20
C PRO A 59 -10.32 -22.60 -22.61
N VAL A 60 -9.22 -23.14 -22.04
CA VAL A 60 -8.75 -24.51 -22.29
C VAL A 60 -9.53 -25.51 -21.44
N VAL A 61 -9.83 -25.15 -20.19
CA VAL A 61 -10.54 -26.00 -19.23
C VAL A 61 -12.03 -26.14 -19.56
N ARG A 62 -12.67 -25.06 -20.05
CA ARG A 62 -14.09 -24.99 -20.43
C ARG A 62 -15.06 -25.61 -19.41
N HIS A 63 -14.75 -25.47 -18.11
CA HIS A 63 -15.57 -26.01 -17.03
C HIS A 63 -16.24 -24.86 -16.26
N PRO A 64 -17.57 -24.90 -16.05
CA PRO A 64 -18.30 -23.77 -15.44
C PRO A 64 -17.80 -23.46 -14.03
N LEU A 65 -17.55 -24.48 -13.19
CA LEU A 65 -17.00 -24.25 -11.84
C LEU A 65 -15.61 -23.62 -11.85
N TYR A 66 -14.80 -23.89 -12.87
CA TYR A 66 -13.47 -23.29 -12.97
C TYR A 66 -13.60 -21.80 -13.29
N GLN A 67 -14.46 -21.46 -14.24
CA GLN A 67 -14.70 -20.08 -14.66
C GLN A 67 -15.36 -19.27 -13.54
N SER A 68 -16.41 -19.80 -12.91
CA SER A 68 -17.10 -19.12 -11.82
C SER A 68 -16.21 -18.96 -10.58
N GLY A 69 -15.37 -19.95 -10.29
CA GLY A 69 -14.42 -19.89 -9.17
C GLY A 69 -13.39 -18.76 -9.32
N LEU A 70 -12.91 -18.51 -10.55
CA LEU A 70 -11.98 -17.42 -10.82
C LEU A 70 -12.56 -16.03 -10.58
N LEU A 71 -13.88 -15.87 -10.68
CA LEU A 71 -14.53 -14.56 -10.51
C LEU A 71 -14.36 -14.00 -9.10
N ILE A 72 -14.20 -14.84 -8.08
CA ILE A 72 -14.05 -14.40 -6.69
C ILE A 72 -12.74 -13.61 -6.49
N PRO A 73 -11.55 -14.22 -6.65
CA PRO A 73 -10.28 -13.51 -6.50
C PRO A 73 -10.09 -12.42 -7.57
N LEU A 74 -10.60 -12.62 -8.79
CA LEU A 74 -10.54 -11.60 -9.85
C LEU A 74 -11.40 -10.38 -9.51
N GLY A 75 -12.62 -10.58 -9.02
CA GLY A 75 -13.50 -9.50 -8.61
C GLY A 75 -12.90 -8.68 -7.47
N TYR A 76 -12.33 -9.35 -6.48
CA TYR A 76 -11.59 -8.68 -5.41
C TYR A 76 -10.39 -7.89 -5.94
N PHE A 77 -9.58 -8.49 -6.82
CA PHE A 77 -8.44 -7.79 -7.44
C PHE A 77 -8.88 -6.52 -8.15
N LEU A 78 -9.92 -6.59 -8.98
CA LEU A 78 -10.44 -5.43 -9.70
C LEU A 78 -11.03 -4.38 -8.77
N LEU A 79 -11.68 -4.80 -7.68
CA LEU A 79 -12.22 -3.88 -6.68
C LEU A 79 -11.11 -3.08 -5.97
N VAL A 80 -10.01 -3.73 -5.60
CA VAL A 80 -8.92 -3.13 -4.81
C VAL A 80 -7.91 -2.41 -5.70
N TYR A 81 -7.47 -3.05 -6.78
CA TYR A 81 -6.39 -2.56 -7.64
C TYR A 81 -6.88 -1.94 -8.94
N GLY A 82 -8.10 -2.25 -9.40
CA GLY A 82 -8.66 -1.69 -10.63
C GLY A 82 -8.59 -0.15 -10.74
N PRO A 83 -8.92 0.60 -9.67
CA PRO A 83 -8.82 2.07 -9.70
C PRO A 83 -7.41 2.60 -9.98
N LEU A 84 -6.35 1.84 -9.65
CA LEU A 84 -4.96 2.23 -9.89
C LEU A 84 -4.61 2.23 -11.38
N PHE A 85 -5.35 1.49 -12.20
CA PHE A 85 -5.15 1.40 -13.65
C PHE A 85 -6.02 2.39 -14.43
N LEU A 86 -6.89 3.14 -13.76
CA LEU A 86 -7.69 4.18 -14.41
C LEU A 86 -6.81 5.41 -14.73
N PRO A 87 -7.00 6.06 -15.89
CA PRO A 87 -6.31 7.29 -16.21
C PRO A 87 -6.59 8.36 -15.14
N LYS A 88 -5.54 8.95 -14.57
CA LYS A 88 -5.68 10.13 -13.71
C LYS A 88 -5.94 11.34 -14.60
N VAL A 89 -7.08 12.00 -14.41
CA VAL A 89 -7.33 13.29 -15.05
C VAL A 89 -6.47 14.32 -14.33
N PRO A 90 -5.49 14.96 -15.00
CA PRO A 90 -4.70 15.99 -14.36
C PRO A 90 -5.63 17.15 -13.96
N PRO A 91 -5.45 17.73 -12.76
CA PRO A 91 -6.19 18.92 -12.40
C PRO A 91 -5.92 20.01 -13.45
N PRO A 92 -6.90 20.87 -13.75
CA PRO A 92 -6.70 21.97 -14.68
C PRO A 92 -5.48 22.77 -14.21
N HIS A 93 -4.54 23.02 -15.14
CA HIS A 93 -3.39 23.88 -14.87
C HIS A 93 -3.89 25.24 -14.39
N ARG A 94 -3.70 25.55 -13.10
CA ARG A 94 -3.78 26.91 -12.61
C ARG A 94 -2.56 27.63 -13.13
N THR A 95 -2.76 28.69 -13.92
CA THR A 95 -1.75 29.69 -14.21
C THR A 95 -1.17 30.24 -12.91
N ASP A 96 0.10 29.91 -12.65
CA ASP A 96 1.04 30.33 -11.60
C ASP A 96 0.50 31.14 -10.41
N PRO A 97 0.10 30.47 -9.31
CA PRO A 97 0.54 30.88 -7.98
C PRO A 97 2.06 30.62 -7.85
N ALA A 98 2.75 31.39 -7.00
CA ALA A 98 4.14 31.10 -6.64
C ALA A 98 4.31 29.59 -6.30
N PRO A 99 5.42 28.95 -6.70
CA PRO A 99 5.61 27.51 -6.50
C PRO A 99 5.51 27.19 -5.01
N PHE A 100 4.52 26.37 -4.65
CA PHE A 100 4.31 25.91 -3.29
C PHE A 100 5.03 24.58 -3.09
N SER A 101 5.90 24.53 -2.11
CA SER A 101 6.83 23.43 -1.85
C SER A 101 6.46 22.69 -0.56
N ILE A 102 6.36 21.37 -0.65
CA ILE A 102 6.05 20.50 0.48
C ILE A 102 7.13 19.42 0.56
N LEU A 103 7.78 19.32 1.70
CA LEU A 103 8.71 18.24 2.02
C LEU A 103 8.02 17.24 2.94
N THR A 104 8.02 15.96 2.54
CA THR A 104 7.64 14.85 3.42
C THR A 104 8.86 13.96 3.64
N PHE A 105 9.17 13.68 4.91
CA PHE A 105 10.36 12.92 5.27
C PHE A 105 10.06 11.97 6.43
N ASN A 106 10.20 10.67 6.20
CA ASN A 106 10.19 9.67 7.27
C ASN A 106 11.59 9.57 7.85
N MET A 107 11.73 9.91 9.13
CA MET A 107 13.04 9.99 9.78
C MET A 107 13.64 8.62 10.08
N TRP A 108 12.82 7.58 10.20
CA TRP A 108 13.19 6.29 10.78
C TRP A 108 13.72 6.42 12.22
N SER A 109 13.13 5.69 13.17
CA SER A 109 13.48 5.82 14.61
C SER A 109 14.96 5.59 14.99
N GLY A 110 15.77 5.03 14.08
CA GLY A 110 17.21 4.82 14.25
C GLY A 110 18.13 5.90 13.68
N SER A 111 17.60 6.96 13.05
CA SER A 111 18.43 8.05 12.52
C SER A 111 18.88 9.02 13.61
N SER A 112 20.06 9.62 13.43
CA SER A 112 20.57 10.65 14.34
C SER A 112 19.77 11.94 14.22
N GLU A 113 19.49 12.57 15.36
CA GLU A 113 18.66 13.78 15.47
C GLU A 113 19.13 14.95 14.56
N ALA A 114 20.43 15.03 14.27
CA ALA A 114 21.03 16.06 13.43
C ALA A 114 20.63 15.98 11.94
N THR A 115 20.35 14.77 11.42
CA THR A 115 20.15 14.53 9.99
C THR A 115 18.90 15.24 9.45
N THR A 116 17.87 15.44 10.28
CA THR A 116 16.60 16.03 9.85
C THR A 116 16.70 17.53 9.60
N LEU A 117 17.47 18.24 10.42
CA LEU A 117 17.70 19.67 10.24
C LEU A 117 18.44 19.96 8.95
N ASP A 118 19.43 19.12 8.65
CA ASP A 118 20.23 19.24 7.45
C ASP A 118 19.37 19.01 6.21
N VAL A 119 18.45 18.03 6.21
CA VAL A 119 17.54 17.78 5.07
C VAL A 119 16.64 18.99 4.80
N VAL A 120 16.01 19.56 5.83
CA VAL A 120 15.10 20.72 5.65
C VAL A 120 15.85 21.95 5.13
N ARG A 121 17.07 22.19 5.64
CA ARG A 121 17.90 23.34 5.23
C ARG A 121 18.51 23.14 3.83
N VAL A 122 18.94 21.92 3.49
CA VAL A 122 19.49 21.58 2.15
C VAL A 122 18.43 21.71 1.06
N GLU A 123 17.18 21.37 1.36
CA GLU A 123 16.05 21.50 0.43
C GLU A 123 15.50 22.94 0.32
N GLY A 124 16.16 23.92 0.96
CA GLY A 124 15.86 25.34 0.76
C GLY A 124 14.65 25.87 1.51
N LEU A 125 14.31 25.32 2.69
CA LEU A 125 13.20 25.75 3.55
C LEU A 125 11.84 25.70 2.82
N PRO A 126 11.29 24.50 2.55
CA PRO A 126 9.99 24.34 1.91
C PRO A 126 8.86 24.99 2.71
N ASP A 127 7.75 25.34 2.07
CA ASP A 127 6.61 26.02 2.72
C ASP A 127 5.95 25.16 3.81
N ILE A 128 5.89 23.84 3.59
CA ILE A 128 5.39 22.86 4.56
C ILE A 128 6.39 21.71 4.71
N VAL A 129 6.68 21.34 5.96
CA VAL A 129 7.45 20.14 6.32
C VAL A 129 6.55 19.15 7.07
N ALA A 130 6.41 17.94 6.54
CA ALA A 130 5.70 16.83 7.17
C ALA A 130 6.72 15.73 7.56
N LEU A 131 6.90 15.51 8.87
CA LEU A 131 7.85 14.53 9.39
C LEU A 131 7.15 13.33 10.00
N GLN A 132 7.63 12.12 9.69
CA GLN A 132 7.10 10.85 10.20
C GLN A 132 8.11 10.16 11.11
N GLU A 133 7.61 9.28 11.99
CA GLU A 133 8.41 8.55 12.99
C GLU A 133 9.21 9.47 13.92
N THR A 134 8.66 10.65 14.23
CA THR A 134 9.26 11.61 15.14
C THR A 134 9.01 11.22 16.60
N ASN A 135 9.96 11.53 17.46
CA ASN A 135 9.83 11.35 18.92
C ASN A 135 9.92 12.71 19.63
N TYR A 136 9.68 12.71 20.95
CA TYR A 136 9.69 13.94 21.75
C TYR A 136 10.98 14.75 21.64
N ARG A 137 12.15 14.10 21.54
CA ARG A 137 13.44 14.80 21.41
C ARG A 137 13.55 15.54 20.09
N ILE A 138 13.12 14.90 19.01
CA ILE A 138 13.04 15.52 17.68
C ILE A 138 12.08 16.70 17.66
N HIS A 139 10.92 16.59 18.31
CA HIS A 139 9.98 17.72 18.41
C HIS A 139 10.61 18.94 19.10
N GLN A 140 11.37 18.72 20.17
CA GLN A 140 12.10 19.78 20.88
C GLN A 140 13.21 20.38 20.01
N LEU A 141 13.97 19.53 19.31
CA LEU A 141 15.03 19.98 18.42
C LEU A 141 14.48 20.87 17.29
N ILE A 142 13.41 20.44 16.62
CA ILE A 142 12.74 21.22 15.57
C ILE A 142 12.22 22.55 16.13
N ARG A 143 11.60 22.53 17.31
CA ARG A 143 11.10 23.75 17.95
C ARG A 143 12.20 24.76 18.20
N ASN A 144 13.37 24.29 18.64
CA ASN A 144 14.50 25.15 18.97
C ASN A 144 15.23 25.67 17.74
N GLU A 145 15.38 24.84 16.70
CA GLU A 145 16.28 25.11 15.56
C GLU A 145 15.56 25.57 14.28
N LEU A 146 14.26 25.29 14.17
CA LEU A 146 13.41 25.62 13.02
C LEU A 146 12.15 26.38 13.43
N GLY A 147 11.96 26.67 14.72
CA GLY A 147 10.75 27.36 15.20
C GLY A 147 10.62 28.80 14.72
N ALA A 148 11.73 29.45 14.33
CA ALA A 148 11.71 30.79 13.77
C ALA A 148 11.20 30.78 12.32
N GLU A 149 11.63 29.80 11.53
CA GLU A 149 11.23 29.60 10.13
C GLU A 149 9.83 28.97 10.03
N TYR A 150 9.49 28.07 10.97
CA TYR A 150 8.22 27.35 11.04
C TYR A 150 7.51 27.60 12.37
N PRO A 151 6.89 28.78 12.57
CA PRO A 151 6.23 29.15 13.82
C PRO A 151 4.93 28.36 14.08
N HIS A 152 4.32 27.81 13.03
CA HIS A 152 3.11 27.01 13.11
C HIS A 152 3.45 25.53 13.05
N GLN A 153 3.32 24.84 14.18
CA GLN A 153 3.70 23.43 14.33
C GLN A 153 2.53 22.63 14.89
N PHE A 154 2.25 21.49 14.27
CA PHE A 154 1.25 20.53 14.72
C PHE A 154 1.94 19.18 14.97
N TYR A 155 1.65 18.59 16.13
CA TYR A 155 2.21 17.30 16.54
C TYR A 155 1.07 16.35 16.82
N GLU A 156 1.00 15.25 16.07
CA GLU A 156 0.06 14.17 16.34
C GLU A 156 0.74 13.18 17.29
N ASN A 157 0.36 13.24 18.57
CA ASN A 157 0.88 12.32 19.58
C ASN A 157 0.28 10.92 19.36
N THR A 158 1.10 9.99 18.87
CA THR A 158 0.83 8.57 19.01
C THR A 158 1.34 8.14 20.38
N LEU A 159 0.42 7.99 21.34
CA LEU A 159 0.68 7.38 22.65
C LEU A 159 1.03 5.90 22.50
#